data_AF-A0A2V6GYB9-F1
#
_entry.id   AF-A0A2V6GYB9-F1
#
_cell.length_a   1.000
_cell.length_b   1.000
_cell.length_c   1.000
_cell.angle_alpha   90.00
_cell.angle_beta   90.00
_cell.angle_gamma   90.00
#
_symmetry.space_group_name_H-M   'P 1'
#
loop_
_entity.id
_entity.type
_entity.pdbx_description
1 polymer ?
#
loop_
_entity_poly.entity_id
_entity_poly.type
_entity_poly.pdbx_seq_one_letter_code
_entity_poly.pdbx_strand_id
1 'polypeptide(L)' 'MQLTLLKSKIHRATVTGASLDYEGSLTVSADIAQTVGLLAYEKILVGNLQNGERFETYVIY' A
#
# COMPACT_ATOMS: atom_id res chain seq x y z
N MET A 1 15.27 21.55 -9.98
CA MET A 1 15.53 20.11 -9.73
C MET A 1 14.47 19.61 -8.76
N GLN A 2 13.79 18.50 -9.05
CA GLN A 2 12.83 17.87 -8.13
C GLN A 2 13.44 16.55 -7.63
N LEU A 3 13.30 16.26 -6.33
CA LEU A 3 13.76 15.04 -5.68
C LEU A 3 12.55 14.19 -5.28
N THR A 4 12.61 12.88 -5.53
CA THR A 4 11.61 11.92 -5.08
C THR A 4 12.16 11.15 -3.88
N LEU A 5 11.52 11.30 -2.74
CA LEU A 5 11.88 10.64 -1.48
C LEU A 5 10.75 9.69 -1.06
N LEU A 6 11.10 8.69 -0.26
CA LEU A 6 10.11 7.83 0.38
C LEU A 6 9.40 8.63 1.48
N LYS A 7 8.09 8.85 1.32
CA LYS A 7 7.26 9.52 2.34
C LYS A 7 7.07 8.63 3.58
N SER A 8 6.61 7.40 3.39
CA SER A 8 6.37 6.45 4.48
C SER A 8 6.39 4.99 3.99
N LYS A 9 6.39 4.04 4.93
CA LYS A 9 6.44 2.59 4.65
C LYS A 9 5.75 1.79 5.76
N ILE A 10 4.97 0.80 5.35
CA ILE A 10 4.53 -0.28 6.23
C ILE A 10 5.44 -1.49 5.96
N HIS A 11 6.25 -1.88 6.94
CA HIS A 11 7.24 -2.94 6.74
C HIS A 11 6.70 -4.31 7.17
N ARG A 12 6.75 -5.28 6.26
CA ARG A 12 6.36 -6.69 6.53
C ARG A 12 4.92 -6.86 7.04
N ALA A 13 4.00 -6.07 6.48
CA ALA A 13 2.58 -6.29 6.71
C ALA A 13 2.15 -7.69 6.24
N THR A 14 1.16 -8.25 6.92
CA THR A 14 0.54 -9.53 6.56
C THR A 14 -0.73 -9.25 5.76
N VAL A 15 -0.88 -9.91 4.60
CA VAL A 15 -2.12 -9.87 3.83
C VAL A 15 -3.21 -10.60 4.64
N THR A 16 -4.31 -9.90 4.92
CA THR A 16 -5.44 -10.44 5.71
C THR A 16 -6.57 -10.99 4.83
N GLY A 17 -6.63 -10.60 3.57
CA GLY A 17 -7.61 -11.09 2.60
C GLY A 17 -7.28 -10.63 1.18
N ALA A 18 -7.86 -11.31 0.19
CA ALA A 18 -7.79 -10.95 -1.22
C ALA A 18 -9.11 -11.33 -1.90
N SER A 19 -9.59 -10.48 -2.79
CA SER A 19 -10.78 -10.73 -3.62
C SER A 19 -10.36 -10.66 -5.08
N LEU A 20 -10.55 -11.76 -5.81
CA LEU A 20 -10.13 -11.87 -7.22
C LEU A 20 -10.94 -10.95 -8.13
N ASP A 21 -12.23 -10.77 -7.80
CA ASP A 21 -13.16 -9.95 -8.58
C ASP A 21 -13.11 -8.46 -8.18
N TYR A 22 -12.27 -8.11 -7.19
CA TYR A 22 -12.06 -6.72 -6.79
C TYR A 22 -10.88 -6.13 -7.54
N GLU A 23 -11.16 -5.17 -8.40
CA GLU A 23 -10.12 -4.51 -9.19
C GLU A 23 -9.55 -3.27 -8.49
N GLY A 24 -8.22 -3.20 -8.47
CA GLY A 24 -7.50 -1.95 -8.26
C GLY A 24 -6.81 -1.87 -6.90
N SER A 25 -7.53 -1.44 -5.86
CA SER A 25 -6.91 -0.87 -4.65
C SER A 25 -6.40 -1.89 -3.64
N LEU A 26 -5.68 -1.40 -2.62
CA LEU A 26 -5.32 -2.17 -1.44
C LEU A 26 -5.92 -1.53 -0.18
N THR A 27 -6.75 -2.28 0.55
CA THR A 27 -7.29 -1.84 1.83
C THR A 27 -6.25 -1.98 2.94
N VAL A 28 -5.99 -0.90 3.68
CA VAL A 28 -5.12 -0.88 4.86
C VAL A 28 -5.96 -0.52 6.08
N SER A 29 -5.62 -1.06 7.26
CA SER A 29 -6.29 -0.66 8.49
C SER A 29 -6.15 0.85 8.75
N ALA A 30 -7.24 1.52 9.09
CA ALA A 30 -7.28 2.99 9.21
C ALA A 30 -6.28 3.55 10.24
N ASP A 31 -6.06 2.83 11.35
CA ASP A 31 -5.07 3.16 12.37
C ASP A 31 -3.62 3.11 11.83
N ILE A 32 -3.29 2.09 11.03
CA ILE A 32 -1.99 1.99 10.37
C ILE A 32 -1.83 3.11 9.35
N ALA A 33 -2.84 3.33 8.50
CA ALA A 33 -2.82 4.38 7.48
C ALA A 33 -2.59 5.76 8.12
N GLN A 34 -3.30 6.07 9.22
CA GLN A 34 -3.11 7.29 9.98
C GLN A 34 -1.70 7.39 10.59
N THR A 35 -1.19 6.29 11.15
CA THR A 35 0.14 6.24 11.77
C THR A 35 1.26 6.55 10.78
N VAL A 36 1.15 6.05 9.55
CA VAL A 36 2.15 6.29 8.48
C VAL A 36 1.81 7.47 7.57
N GLY A 37 0.73 8.21 7.89
CA GLY A 37 0.31 9.40 7.16
C GLY A 37 -0.12 9.14 5.71
N LEU A 38 -0.73 7.99 5.42
CA LEU A 38 -1.33 7.71 4.11
C LEU A 38 -2.64 8.51 3.93
N LEU A 39 -2.85 9.02 2.72
CA LEU A 39 -4.10 9.64 2.31
C LEU A 39 -4.94 8.64 1.51
N ALA A 40 -6.27 8.74 1.62
CA ALA A 40 -7.16 7.96 0.77
C ALA A 40 -6.86 8.26 -0.71
N TYR A 41 -6.81 7.20 -1.53
CA TYR A 41 -6.42 7.25 -2.94
C TYR A 41 -4.96 7.63 -3.21
N GLU A 42 -4.09 7.65 -2.18
CA GLU A 42 -2.65 7.86 -2.38
C GLU A 42 -2.02 6.69 -3.14
N LYS A 43 -1.19 7.00 -4.13
CA LYS A 43 -0.42 6.00 -4.88
C LYS A 43 0.59 5.33 -3.95
N ILE A 44 0.56 4.00 -3.91
CA ILE A 44 1.47 3.17 -3.15
C ILE A 44 2.26 2.22 -4.05
N LEU A 45 3.46 1.85 -3.60
CA LEU A 45 4.23 0.77 -4.18
C LEU A 45 4.16 -0.44 -3.25
N VAL A 46 3.74 -1.57 -3.79
CA VAL A 46 3.61 -2.83 -3.06
C VAL A 46 4.74 -3.76 -3.48
N GLY A 47 5.42 -4.34 -2.48
CA GLY A 47 6.39 -5.41 -2.69
C GLY A 47 5.95 -6.67 -1.97
N ASN A 48 5.64 -7.72 -2.72
CA ASN A 48 5.26 -9.01 -2.16
C ASN A 48 6.52 -9.84 -1.87
N LEU A 49 6.77 -10.12 -0.60
CA LEU A 49 7.94 -10.87 -0.16
C LEU A 49 7.87 -12.37 -0.48
N GLN A 50 6.68 -12.92 -0.70
CA GLN A 50 6.47 -14.35 -0.93
C GLN A 50 6.80 -14.77 -2.37
N ASN A 51 6.44 -13.94 -3.35
CA ASN A 51 6.63 -14.25 -4.77
C ASN A 51 7.53 -13.25 -5.51
N GLY A 52 7.97 -12.17 -4.84
CA GLY A 52 8.84 -11.15 -5.42
C GLY A 52 8.13 -10.13 -6.32
N GLU A 53 6.81 -10.23 -6.50
CA GLU A 53 6.05 -9.30 -7.33
C GLU A 53 6.10 -7.88 -6.76
N ARG A 54 6.14 -6.91 -7.68
CA ARG A 54 6.15 -5.48 -7.36
C ARG A 54 5.17 -4.78 -8.28
N PHE A 55 4.26 -4.03 -7.70
CA PHE A 55 3.24 -3.31 -8.45
C PHE A 55 2.86 -2.02 -7.74
N GLU A 56 2.21 -1.13 -8.48
CA GLU A 56 1.70 0.13 -7.97
C GLU A 56 0.18 0.11 -8.00
N THR A 57 -0.43 0.68 -6.98
CA THR A 57 -1.88 0.90 -6.91
C THR A 57 -2.18 2.08 -5.99
N TYR A 58 -3.41 2.25 -5.54
CA TYR A 58 -3.82 3.23 -4.55
C TYR A 58 -4.36 2.56 -3.29
N VAL A 59 -4.24 3.25 -2.16
CA VAL A 59 -4.73 2.77 -0.87
C VAL A 59 -6.15 3.27 -0.56
N ILE A 60 -6.95 2.42 0.07
CA ILE A 60 -8.19 2.78 0.77
C ILE A 60 -8.12 2.25 2.20
N TYR A 61 -8.95 2.77 3.10
CA TYR A 61 -9.01 2.36 4.51
C TYR A 61 -10.38 2.62 5.12
#